data_AF-A0A929MRC1-F1
#
_entry.id   AF-A0A929MRC1-F1
#
_cell.length_a   1.000
_cell.length_b   1.000
_cell.length_c   1.000
_cell.angle_alpha   90.00
_cell.angle_beta   90.00
_cell.angle_gamma   90.00
#
_symmetry.space_group_name_H-M   'P 1'
#
loop_
_entity.id
_entity.type
_entity.pdbx_description
1 polymer ?
#
loop_
_entity_poly.entity_id
_entity_poly.type
_entity_poly.pdbx_seq_one_letter_code
_entity_poly.pdbx_strand_id
1 'polypeptide(L)'
;ELFKPFVMKRLVERGQASNIKAAKRQVERVGPGVWEALEEVIKEHPVLLNRAPTLHRLGIQAFEPILWEGRAIKLHPLVCTAFNADFDGDQMACHLPLSVEAQAEARTLMLSSHNILSTKDGKPVAVPSQDMILGTYYLTVVREDTRDKAKTFATYDEVMLAYESHIIGLQDILYIRLPEHGRVETTAGRLIFNNALFPELWQYEQKEDGTYTLGKVMDKKTVGKLVDQCFQLFGNEKTAELLDRIKSLGYSFA
;
A
#
# COMPACT_ATOMS: atom_id res chain seq x y z
N GLU A 1 -25.65 6.34 8.50
CA GLU A 1 -26.69 6.86 7.58
C GLU A 1 -26.85 5.99 6.33
N LEU A 2 -25.83 5.86 5.47
CA LEU A 2 -25.93 5.13 4.18
C LEU A 2 -26.50 3.70 4.32
N PHE A 3 -26.04 2.96 5.33
CA PHE A 3 -26.44 1.56 5.56
C PHE A 3 -27.72 1.40 6.39
N LYS A 4 -28.45 2.47 6.73
CA LYS A 4 -29.61 2.43 7.64
C LYS A 4 -30.63 1.33 7.30
N PRO A 5 -31.11 1.19 6.05
CA PRO A 5 -32.09 0.15 5.71
C PRO A 5 -31.57 -1.28 5.96
N PHE A 6 -30.29 -1.50 5.66
CA PHE A 6 -29.64 -2.80 5.83
C PHE A 6 -29.46 -3.16 7.31
N VAL A 7 -29.00 -2.20 8.13
CA VAL A 7 -28.89 -2.37 9.59
C VAL A 7 -30.26 -2.65 10.20
N MET A 8 -31.31 -1.92 9.78
CA MET A 8 -32.67 -2.15 10.27
C MET A 8 -33.18 -3.55 9.95
N LYS A 9 -32.93 -4.04 8.73
CA LYS A 9 -33.27 -5.42 8.33
C LYS A 9 -32.52 -6.44 9.18
N ARG A 10 -31.22 -6.23 9.38
CA ARG A 10 -30.35 -7.14 10.15
C ARG A 10 -30.73 -7.24 11.62
N LEU A 11 -31.14 -6.13 12.25
CA LEU A 11 -31.62 -6.10 13.64
C LEU A 11 -32.92 -6.92 13.82
N VAL A 12 -33.82 -6.89 12.84
CA VAL A 12 -35.05 -7.69 12.86
C VAL A 12 -34.72 -9.17 12.66
N GLU A 13 -33.85 -9.52 11.72
CA GLU A 13 -33.40 -10.90 11.49
C GLU A 13 -32.73 -11.53 12.72
N ARG A 14 -31.96 -10.75 13.47
CA ARG A 14 -31.30 -11.18 14.72
C ARG A 14 -32.26 -11.22 15.93
N GLY A 15 -33.54 -10.88 15.76
CA GLY A 15 -34.51 -10.81 16.85
C GLY A 15 -34.25 -9.69 17.88
N GLN A 16 -33.30 -8.79 17.61
CA GLN A 16 -32.97 -7.65 18.47
C GLN A 16 -34.01 -6.53 18.37
N ALA A 17 -34.80 -6.51 17.28
CA ALA A 17 -35.95 -5.64 17.10
C ALA A 17 -37.17 -6.45 16.66
N SER A 18 -38.34 -6.17 17.27
CA SER A 18 -39.58 -6.89 16.97
C SER A 18 -40.18 -6.56 15.60
N ASN A 19 -39.93 -5.37 15.08
CA ASN A 19 -40.39 -4.94 13.74
C ASN A 19 -39.53 -3.78 13.22
N ILE A 20 -39.74 -3.43 11.94
CA ILE A 20 -38.99 -2.35 11.25
C ILE A 20 -39.14 -1.00 11.97
N LYS A 21 -40.31 -0.70 12.57
CA LYS A 21 -40.54 0.57 13.29
C LYS A 21 -39.76 0.62 14.60
N ALA A 22 -39.64 -0.50 15.30
CA ALA A 22 -38.81 -0.64 16.49
C ALA A 22 -37.33 -0.54 16.13
N ALA A 23 -36.90 -1.23 15.06
CA ALA A 23 -35.53 -1.15 14.54
C ALA A 23 -35.14 0.28 14.18
N LYS A 24 -36.03 1.04 13.51
CA LYS A 24 -35.80 2.46 13.18
C LYS A 24 -35.51 3.29 14.44
N ARG A 25 -36.34 3.15 15.48
CA ARG A 25 -36.15 3.87 16.76
C ARG A 25 -34.85 3.48 17.46
N GLN A 26 -34.46 2.21 17.38
CA GLN A 26 -33.22 1.71 17.96
C GLN A 26 -31.99 2.26 17.25
N VAL A 27 -32.01 2.32 15.91
CA VAL A 27 -30.94 2.92 15.10
C VAL A 27 -30.83 4.43 15.36
N GLU A 28 -31.95 5.16 15.42
CA GLU A 28 -31.96 6.61 15.69
C GLU A 28 -31.41 6.96 17.09
N ARG A 29 -31.62 6.08 18.08
CA ARG A 29 -31.10 6.25 19.44
C ARG A 29 -29.71 5.63 19.66
N VAL A 30 -29.11 5.04 18.62
CA VAL A 30 -27.84 4.29 18.71
C VAL A 30 -27.91 3.27 19.86
N GLY A 31 -28.97 2.45 19.85
CA GLY A 31 -29.20 1.45 20.88
C GLY A 31 -28.19 0.28 20.84
N PRO A 32 -28.27 -0.65 21.80
CA PRO A 32 -27.39 -1.81 21.86
C PRO A 32 -27.48 -2.65 20.58
N GLY A 33 -26.37 -3.22 20.12
CA GLY A 33 -26.29 -4.09 18.94
C GLY A 33 -26.27 -3.39 17.57
N VAL A 34 -26.52 -2.08 17.50
CA VAL A 34 -26.50 -1.34 16.21
C VAL A 34 -25.12 -1.35 15.57
N TRP A 35 -24.05 -1.18 16.35
CA TRP A 35 -22.67 -1.19 15.85
C TRP A 35 -22.24 -2.56 15.33
N GLU A 36 -22.59 -3.63 16.04
CA GLU A 36 -22.32 -5.00 15.62
C GLU A 36 -23.06 -5.33 14.31
N ALA A 37 -24.35 -4.96 14.21
CA ALA A 37 -25.12 -5.12 13.00
C ALA A 37 -24.55 -4.29 11.83
N LEU A 38 -24.04 -3.08 12.12
CA LEU A 38 -23.37 -2.27 11.10
C LEU A 38 -22.08 -2.91 10.62
N GLU A 39 -21.24 -3.41 11.53
CA GLU A 39 -19.97 -4.07 11.18
C GLU A 39 -20.20 -5.33 10.33
N GLU A 40 -21.25 -6.10 10.58
CA GLU A 40 -21.62 -7.22 9.72
C GLU A 40 -22.10 -6.78 8.33
N VAL A 41 -22.93 -5.74 8.28
CA VAL A 41 -23.53 -5.28 7.02
C VAL A 41 -22.48 -4.67 6.08
N ILE A 42 -21.45 -4.02 6.63
CA ILE A 42 -20.40 -3.39 5.82
C ILE A 42 -19.36 -4.42 5.32
N LYS A 43 -19.24 -5.58 5.98
CA LYS A 43 -18.35 -6.65 5.53
C LYS A 43 -18.79 -7.08 4.14
N GLU A 44 -17.83 -7.10 3.23
CA GLU A 44 -18.03 -7.46 1.82
C GLU A 44 -18.96 -6.54 1.02
N HIS A 45 -19.38 -5.38 1.55
CA HIS A 45 -20.19 -4.39 0.83
C HIS A 45 -19.32 -3.21 0.37
N PRO A 46 -18.84 -3.19 -0.88
CA PRO A 46 -17.97 -2.12 -1.37
C PRO A 46 -18.72 -0.79 -1.48
N VAL A 47 -18.00 0.32 -1.27
CA VAL A 47 -18.48 1.68 -1.50
C VAL A 47 -17.68 2.33 -2.63
N LEU A 48 -18.32 3.23 -3.38
CA LEU A 48 -17.64 4.00 -4.42
C LEU A 48 -17.27 5.38 -3.90
N LEU A 49 -16.01 5.76 -4.03
CA LEU A 49 -15.56 7.12 -3.78
C LEU A 49 -15.38 7.86 -5.11
N ASN A 50 -15.80 9.12 -5.15
CA ASN A 50 -15.64 10.01 -6.28
C ASN A 50 -15.17 11.40 -5.81
N ARG A 51 -14.24 12.00 -6.55
CA ARG A 51 -13.82 13.39 -6.37
C ARG A 51 -14.18 14.22 -7.61
N ALA A 52 -14.88 15.33 -7.41
CA ALA A 52 -15.19 16.27 -8.50
C ALA A 52 -14.02 17.26 -8.69
N PRO A 53 -13.69 17.64 -9.94
CA PRO A 53 -14.23 17.15 -11.21
C PRO A 53 -13.65 15.78 -11.61
N THR A 54 -14.49 14.88 -12.13
CA THR A 54 -14.05 13.55 -12.59
C THR A 54 -13.51 13.64 -14.01
N LEU A 55 -12.19 13.63 -14.16
CA LEU A 55 -11.52 13.75 -15.47
C LEU A 55 -11.35 12.43 -16.23
N HIS A 56 -11.29 11.32 -15.51
CA HIS A 56 -11.05 9.99 -16.06
C HIS A 56 -11.62 8.90 -15.15
N ARG A 57 -11.73 7.67 -15.68
CA ARG A 57 -12.24 6.48 -14.96
C ARG A 57 -11.67 6.34 -13.55
N LEU A 58 -10.37 6.54 -13.36
CA LEU A 58 -9.72 6.37 -12.06
C LEU A 58 -10.15 7.40 -10.99
N GLY A 59 -10.90 8.44 -11.37
CA GLY A 59 -11.52 9.37 -10.43
C GLY A 59 -12.75 8.79 -9.71
N ILE A 60 -13.17 7.56 -10.05
CA ILE A 60 -14.16 6.78 -9.30
C ILE A 60 -13.58 5.38 -9.07
N GLN A 61 -13.45 4.98 -7.80
CA GLN A 61 -12.97 3.66 -7.42
C GLN A 61 -13.81 3.06 -6.29
N ALA A 62 -13.85 1.73 -6.23
CA ALA A 62 -14.47 0.99 -5.16
C ALA A 62 -13.47 0.69 -4.04
N PHE A 63 -13.95 0.76 -2.80
CA PHE A 63 -13.20 0.46 -1.58
C PHE A 63 -14.05 -0.37 -0.63
N GLU A 64 -13.39 -1.15 0.22
CA GLU A 64 -14.04 -1.78 1.35
C GLU A 64 -14.06 -0.80 2.54
N PRO A 65 -15.24 -0.45 3.07
CA PRO A 65 -15.33 0.52 4.16
C PRO A 65 -14.86 -0.08 5.48
N ILE A 66 -14.03 0.66 6.21
CA ILE A 66 -13.61 0.33 7.58
C ILE A 66 -14.20 1.37 8.53
N LEU A 67 -14.84 0.92 9.61
CA LEU A 67 -15.38 1.83 10.63
C LEU A 67 -14.23 2.57 11.32
N TRP A 68 -14.39 3.88 11.45
CA TRP A 68 -13.44 4.76 12.11
C TRP A 68 -14.17 5.84 12.90
N GLU A 69 -13.58 6.27 14.02
CA GLU A 69 -14.10 7.37 14.82
C GLU A 69 -13.77 8.72 14.19
N GLY A 70 -14.78 9.45 13.72
CA GLY A 70 -14.60 10.80 13.20
C GLY A 70 -15.63 11.15 12.13
N ARG A 71 -15.46 12.33 11.53
CA ARG A 71 -16.30 12.83 10.43
C ARG A 71 -15.56 12.96 9.11
N ALA A 72 -14.28 12.60 9.06
CA ALA A 72 -13.44 12.65 7.88
C ALA A 72 -13.24 11.24 7.30
N ILE A 73 -13.22 11.14 5.97
CA ILE A 73 -12.90 9.89 5.26
C ILE A 73 -11.37 9.75 5.26
N LYS A 74 -10.87 8.58 5.67
CA LYS A 74 -9.47 8.22 5.46
C LYS A 74 -9.32 7.60 4.08
N LEU A 75 -8.42 8.16 3.27
CA LEU A 75 -8.11 7.66 1.94
C LEU A 75 -6.67 7.11 1.92
N HIS A 76 -6.46 6.04 1.18
CA HIS A 76 -5.14 5.45 1.03
C HIS A 76 -4.19 6.39 0.24
N PRO A 77 -2.96 6.69 0.70
CA PRO A 77 -2.08 7.66 0.02
C PRO A 77 -1.75 7.32 -1.44
N LEU A 78 -1.65 6.02 -1.77
CA LEU A 78 -1.31 5.58 -3.13
C LEU A 78 -2.44 5.76 -4.16
N VAL A 79 -3.67 6.03 -3.71
CA VAL A 79 -4.78 6.34 -4.64
C VAL A 79 -4.98 7.85 -4.82
N CYS A 80 -4.33 8.70 -4.03
CA CYS A 80 -4.48 10.15 -4.13
C CYS A 80 -4.10 10.69 -5.52
N THR A 81 -3.07 10.11 -6.14
CA THR A 81 -2.67 10.46 -7.53
C THR A 81 -3.78 10.17 -8.53
N ALA A 82 -4.52 9.08 -8.34
CA ALA A 82 -5.65 8.67 -9.18
C ALA A 82 -6.87 9.60 -9.02
N PHE A 83 -7.10 10.13 -7.82
CA PHE A 83 -8.16 11.12 -7.59
C PHE A 83 -7.71 12.57 -7.87
N ASN A 84 -6.42 12.76 -8.15
CA ASN A 84 -5.77 14.08 -8.15
C ASN A 84 -6.08 14.88 -6.87
N ALA A 85 -6.11 14.17 -5.73
CA ALA A 85 -6.54 14.69 -4.43
C ALA A 85 -5.36 14.96 -3.50
N ASP A 86 -5.52 15.95 -2.64
CA ASP A 86 -4.64 16.22 -1.50
C ASP A 86 -5.47 16.32 -0.20
N PHE A 87 -4.83 16.69 0.91
CA PHE A 87 -5.43 16.67 2.25
C PHE A 87 -5.53 18.07 2.86
N ASP A 88 -5.80 19.09 2.06
CA ASP A 88 -5.90 20.49 2.49
C ASP A 88 -7.34 21.01 2.68
N GLY A 89 -8.35 20.16 2.41
CA GLY A 89 -9.78 20.53 2.48
C GLY A 89 -10.65 19.86 1.43
N ASP A 90 -10.05 19.07 0.54
CA ASP A 90 -10.73 18.27 -0.47
C ASP A 90 -11.91 17.43 0.07
N GLN A 91 -12.98 17.36 -0.71
CA GLN A 91 -14.19 16.60 -0.40
C GLN A 91 -14.42 15.49 -1.42
N MET A 92 -14.92 14.36 -0.94
CA MET A 92 -15.28 13.21 -1.78
C MET A 92 -16.72 12.81 -1.53
N ALA A 93 -17.41 12.43 -2.61
CA ALA A 93 -18.71 11.80 -2.53
C ALA A 93 -18.55 10.29 -2.33
N CYS A 94 -19.36 9.73 -1.45
CA CYS A 94 -19.44 8.29 -1.20
C CYS A 94 -20.79 7.76 -1.67
N HIS A 95 -20.77 6.77 -2.56
CA HIS A 95 -21.95 6.14 -3.11
C HIS A 95 -22.02 4.66 -2.71
N LEU A 96 -23.22 4.16 -2.42
CA LEU A 96 -23.45 2.79 -2.02
C LEU A 96 -24.14 2.00 -3.16
N PRO A 97 -23.46 1.04 -3.80
CA PRO A 97 -24.08 0.11 -4.74
C PRO A 97 -25.15 -0.73 -4.03
N LEU A 98 -26.38 -0.75 -4.54
CA LEU A 98 -27.50 -1.43 -3.86
C LEU A 98 -27.76 -2.85 -4.39
N SER A 99 -27.73 -3.04 -5.71
CA SER A 99 -28.01 -4.36 -6.31
C SER A 99 -26.82 -5.30 -6.18
N VAL A 100 -27.08 -6.61 -6.22
CA VAL A 100 -26.04 -7.64 -6.11
C VAL A 100 -25.09 -7.56 -7.31
N GLU A 101 -25.63 -7.26 -8.49
CA GLU A 101 -24.87 -7.08 -9.73
C GLU A 101 -23.91 -5.88 -9.62
N ALA A 102 -24.40 -4.75 -9.08
CA ALA A 102 -23.58 -3.56 -8.92
C ALA A 102 -22.47 -3.75 -7.86
N GLN A 103 -22.76 -4.50 -6.80
CA GLN A 103 -21.75 -4.87 -5.79
C GLN A 103 -20.67 -5.80 -6.38
N ALA A 104 -21.09 -6.80 -7.17
CA ALA A 104 -20.17 -7.70 -7.86
C ALA A 104 -19.31 -6.98 -8.91
N GLU A 105 -19.89 -6.06 -9.67
CA GLU A 105 -19.17 -5.22 -10.63
C GLU A 105 -18.17 -4.30 -9.93
N ALA A 106 -18.58 -3.63 -8.86
CA ALA A 106 -17.70 -2.77 -8.08
C ALA A 106 -16.48 -3.54 -7.56
N ARG A 107 -16.68 -4.74 -7.03
CA ARG A 107 -15.61 -5.61 -6.52
C ARG A 107 -14.70 -6.13 -7.64
N THR A 108 -15.27 -6.54 -8.76
CA THR A 108 -14.50 -7.19 -9.84
C THR A 108 -13.76 -6.17 -10.71
N LEU A 109 -14.37 -5.02 -11.01
CA LEU A 109 -13.86 -4.08 -12.01
C LEU A 109 -13.39 -2.74 -11.43
N MET A 110 -13.94 -2.31 -10.30
CA MET A 110 -13.72 -0.95 -9.78
C MET A 110 -12.85 -0.91 -8.52
N LEU A 111 -12.56 -2.06 -7.90
CA LEU A 111 -11.73 -2.13 -6.70
C LEU A 111 -10.37 -1.46 -6.95
N SER A 112 -9.90 -0.67 -5.99
CA SER A 112 -8.67 0.12 -6.15
C SER A 112 -7.44 -0.74 -6.45
N SER A 113 -7.37 -1.96 -5.90
CA SER A 113 -6.29 -2.93 -6.14
C SER A 113 -6.20 -3.42 -7.59
N HIS A 114 -7.28 -3.33 -8.38
CA HIS A 114 -7.27 -3.70 -9.79
C HIS A 114 -6.86 -2.54 -10.71
N ASN A 115 -6.84 -1.32 -10.18
CA ASN A 115 -6.66 -0.08 -10.92
C ASN A 115 -5.26 0.51 -10.70
N ILE A 116 -4.23 -0.34 -10.74
CA ILE A 116 -2.82 0.04 -10.52
C ILE A 116 -2.24 0.75 -11.74
N LEU A 117 -2.63 0.34 -12.95
CA LEU A 117 -2.12 0.88 -14.21
C LEU A 117 -3.05 1.95 -14.80
N SER A 118 -2.43 2.89 -15.52
CA SER A 118 -3.09 3.91 -16.33
C SER A 118 -3.71 3.27 -17.57
N THR A 119 -4.97 3.61 -17.86
CA THR A 119 -5.64 3.17 -19.09
C THR A 119 -5.09 3.86 -20.34
N LYS A 120 -4.36 4.97 -20.20
CA LYS A 120 -3.84 5.76 -21.33
C LYS A 120 -2.56 5.17 -21.91
N ASP A 121 -1.64 4.78 -21.04
CA ASP A 121 -0.26 4.44 -21.41
C ASP A 121 0.28 3.19 -20.71
N GLY A 122 -0.56 2.47 -19.95
CA GLY A 122 -0.19 1.23 -19.27
C GLY A 122 0.80 1.40 -18.12
N LYS A 123 1.19 2.64 -17.79
CA LYS A 123 2.14 2.90 -16.72
C LYS A 123 1.48 2.84 -15.35
N PRO A 124 2.21 2.45 -14.29
CA PRO A 124 1.68 2.49 -12.94
C PRO A 124 1.24 3.90 -12.52
N VAL A 125 0.01 4.03 -12.02
CA VAL A 125 -0.56 5.27 -11.44
C VAL A 125 -0.36 5.31 -9.93
N ALA A 126 -0.44 4.15 -9.29
CA ALA A 126 -0.23 3.97 -7.84
C ALA A 126 1.27 3.97 -7.49
N VAL A 127 2.04 4.91 -8.03
CA VAL A 127 3.47 5.06 -7.69
C VAL A 127 3.59 5.87 -6.41
N PRO A 128 4.40 5.41 -5.42
CA PRO A 128 4.70 6.19 -4.24
C PRO A 128 5.21 7.61 -4.58
N SER A 129 4.90 8.57 -3.73
CA SER A 129 5.20 9.99 -3.93
C SER A 129 5.78 10.62 -2.68
N GLN A 130 6.43 11.79 -2.86
CA GLN A 130 6.94 12.65 -1.77
C GLN A 130 7.72 11.86 -0.71
N ASP A 131 7.27 11.87 0.54
CA ASP A 131 7.93 11.27 1.69
C ASP A 131 8.21 9.78 1.50
N MET A 132 7.28 9.05 0.87
CA MET A 132 7.50 7.63 0.58
C MET A 132 8.74 7.42 -0.31
N ILE A 133 8.93 8.29 -1.31
CA ILE A 133 10.12 8.24 -2.19
C ILE A 133 11.35 8.75 -1.46
N LEU A 134 11.21 9.78 -0.62
CA LEU A 134 12.32 10.32 0.16
C LEU A 134 12.91 9.25 1.08
N GLY A 135 12.07 8.52 1.81
CA GLY A 135 12.51 7.43 2.69
C GLY A 135 13.15 6.28 1.92
N THR A 136 12.57 5.85 0.79
CA THR A 136 13.20 4.80 -0.04
C THR A 136 14.52 5.25 -0.63
N TYR A 137 14.63 6.53 -1.03
CA TYR A 137 15.86 7.11 -1.53
C TYR A 137 16.92 7.17 -0.43
N TYR A 138 16.59 7.75 0.73
CA TYR A 138 17.49 7.85 1.88
C TYR A 138 18.01 6.47 2.32
N LEU A 139 17.14 5.46 2.34
CA LEU A 139 17.49 4.09 2.67
C LEU A 139 18.47 3.46 1.66
N THR A 140 18.46 3.86 0.39
CA THR A 140 19.17 3.16 -0.69
C THR A 140 20.38 3.91 -1.25
N VAL A 141 20.58 5.16 -0.83
CA VAL A 141 21.80 5.95 -1.09
C VAL A 141 23.01 5.30 -0.43
N VAL A 142 24.16 5.45 -1.07
CA VAL A 142 25.45 4.90 -0.62
C VAL A 142 26.36 6.05 -0.24
N ARG A 143 27.07 5.91 0.88
CA ARG A 143 28.12 6.83 1.28
C ARG A 143 29.48 6.28 0.81
N GLU A 144 29.95 6.77 -0.34
CA GLU A 144 31.16 6.23 -1.01
C GLU A 144 32.44 6.34 -0.16
N ASP A 145 32.51 7.31 0.75
CA ASP A 145 33.63 7.53 1.67
C ASP A 145 33.82 6.43 2.74
N THR A 146 32.94 5.42 2.76
CA THR A 146 32.95 4.34 3.73
C THR A 146 33.62 3.07 3.25
N ARG A 147 34.02 3.02 1.97
CA ARG A 147 34.61 1.84 1.35
C ARG A 147 35.83 1.31 2.10
N ASP A 148 36.67 2.20 2.64
CA ASP A 148 37.86 1.82 3.41
C ASP A 148 37.54 1.14 4.75
N LYS A 149 36.32 1.34 5.26
CA LYS A 149 35.81 0.77 6.51
C LYS A 149 34.83 -0.38 6.26
N ALA A 150 34.68 -0.82 5.01
CA ALA A 150 33.68 -1.80 4.63
C ALA A 150 33.90 -3.15 5.33
N LYS A 151 32.90 -3.57 6.10
CA LYS A 151 32.90 -4.86 6.80
C LYS A 151 32.28 -5.93 5.91
N THR A 152 32.60 -7.19 6.20
CA THR A 152 32.03 -8.34 5.51
C THR A 152 31.18 -9.15 6.48
N PHE A 153 29.99 -9.55 6.04
CA PHE A 153 29.01 -10.29 6.83
C PHE A 153 28.57 -11.57 6.09
N ALA A 154 28.12 -12.56 6.85
CA ALA A 154 27.67 -13.84 6.29
C ALA A 154 26.17 -13.86 6.02
N THR A 155 25.35 -13.23 6.87
CA THR A 155 23.89 -13.28 6.79
C THR A 155 23.25 -11.91 6.93
N TYR A 156 21.97 -11.80 6.54
CA TYR A 156 21.17 -10.59 6.74
C TYR A 156 21.05 -10.23 8.23
N ASP A 157 20.84 -11.22 9.09
CA ASP A 157 20.68 -11.02 10.53
C ASP A 157 21.92 -10.43 11.19
N GLU A 158 23.12 -10.83 10.75
CA GLU A 158 24.38 -10.23 11.22
C GLU A 158 24.49 -8.75 10.84
N VAL A 159 24.03 -8.39 9.63
CA VAL A 159 24.01 -6.99 9.18
C VAL A 159 23.03 -6.18 10.03
N MET A 160 21.83 -6.71 10.29
CA MET A 160 20.83 -6.03 11.12
C MET A 160 21.31 -5.86 12.56
N LEU A 161 21.92 -6.89 13.15
CA LEU A 161 22.51 -6.81 14.49
C LEU A 161 23.63 -5.74 14.55
N ALA A 162 24.48 -5.67 13.53
CA ALA A 162 25.54 -4.67 13.46
C ALA A 162 24.98 -3.24 13.30
N TYR A 163 23.88 -3.08 12.56
CA TYR A 163 23.18 -1.81 12.42
C TYR A 163 22.53 -1.38 13.74
N GLU A 164 21.80 -2.28 14.41
CA GLU A 164 21.17 -2.04 15.72
C GLU A 164 22.21 -1.73 16.81
N SER A 165 23.39 -2.36 16.73
CA SER A 165 24.52 -2.09 17.63
C SER A 165 25.31 -0.83 17.27
N HIS A 166 24.87 -0.06 16.27
CA HIS A 166 25.52 1.16 15.76
C HIS A 166 26.97 0.97 15.29
N ILE A 167 27.32 -0.25 14.85
CA ILE A 167 28.65 -0.59 14.31
C ILE A 167 28.77 -0.14 12.85
N ILE A 168 27.65 -0.15 12.12
CA ILE A 168 27.51 0.30 10.73
C ILE A 168 26.30 1.24 10.62
N GLY A 169 26.38 2.22 9.72
CA GLY A 169 25.24 3.04 9.30
C GLY A 169 24.43 2.40 8.17
N LEU A 170 23.22 2.92 7.91
CA LEU A 170 22.34 2.45 6.83
C LEU A 170 22.99 2.51 5.45
N GLN A 171 23.83 3.51 5.22
CA GLN A 171 24.41 3.87 3.92
C GLN A 171 25.89 3.46 3.80
N ASP A 172 26.45 2.85 4.86
CA ASP A 172 27.84 2.39 4.86
C ASP A 172 27.98 1.18 3.93
N ILE A 173 29.03 1.19 3.10
CA ILE A 173 29.34 0.09 2.19
C ILE A 173 29.73 -1.14 3.01
N LEU A 174 29.12 -2.27 2.68
CA LEU A 174 29.44 -3.57 3.25
C LEU A 174 29.46 -4.64 2.17
N TYR A 175 30.06 -5.78 2.51
CA TYR A 175 30.06 -6.97 1.67
C TYR A 175 29.26 -8.09 2.34
N ILE A 176 28.39 -8.75 1.59
CA ILE A 176 27.66 -9.93 2.05
C ILE A 176 27.91 -11.09 1.09
N ARG A 177 27.99 -12.32 1.62
CA ARG A 177 28.11 -13.52 0.79
C ARG A 177 26.73 -14.11 0.49
N LEU A 178 26.34 -14.14 -0.78
CA LEU A 178 25.10 -14.76 -1.23
C LEU A 178 25.38 -16.06 -1.99
N PRO A 179 24.56 -17.12 -1.82
CA PRO A 179 24.82 -18.44 -2.40
C PRO A 179 25.05 -18.44 -3.92
N GLU A 180 24.30 -17.63 -4.67
CA GLU A 180 24.34 -17.61 -6.14
C GLU A 180 25.32 -16.57 -6.72
N HIS A 181 25.66 -15.54 -5.94
CA HIS A 181 26.37 -14.35 -6.44
C HIS A 181 27.75 -14.15 -5.78
N GLY A 182 28.15 -15.05 -4.88
CA GLY A 182 29.41 -14.95 -4.18
C GLY A 182 29.46 -13.73 -3.26
N ARG A 183 30.56 -12.97 -3.32
CA ARG A 183 30.72 -11.73 -2.53
C ARG A 183 30.04 -10.57 -3.26
N VAL A 184 29.03 -10.00 -2.63
CA VAL A 184 28.21 -8.92 -3.18
C VAL A 184 28.39 -7.65 -2.35
N GLU A 185 28.55 -6.52 -3.02
CA GLU A 185 28.61 -5.20 -2.39
C GLU A 185 27.19 -4.64 -2.17
N THR A 186 26.91 -4.10 -0.99
CA THR A 186 25.61 -3.49 -0.68
C THR A 186 25.72 -2.54 0.51
N THR A 187 24.59 -2.08 1.02
CA THR A 187 24.48 -1.34 2.29
C THR A 187 23.39 -1.98 3.13
N ALA A 188 23.37 -1.70 4.44
CA ALA A 188 22.30 -2.20 5.31
C ALA A 188 20.92 -1.72 4.82
N GLY A 189 20.80 -0.48 4.37
CA GLY A 189 19.55 0.05 3.85
C GLY A 189 19.12 -0.58 2.52
N ARG A 190 20.05 -0.83 1.58
CA ARG A 190 19.74 -1.59 0.35
C ARG A 190 19.30 -3.02 0.65
N LEU A 191 19.87 -3.66 1.66
CA LEU A 191 19.43 -4.98 2.12
C LEU A 191 18.02 -4.95 2.71
N ILE A 192 17.71 -3.98 3.58
CA ILE A 192 16.37 -3.80 4.14
C ILE A 192 15.35 -3.61 3.02
N PHE A 193 15.66 -2.76 2.04
CA PHE A 193 14.79 -2.52 0.90
C PHE A 193 14.56 -3.79 0.06
N ASN A 194 15.63 -4.51 -0.32
CA ASN A 194 15.50 -5.74 -1.12
C ASN A 194 14.75 -6.85 -0.37
N ASN A 195 14.95 -7.00 0.95
CA ASN A 195 14.22 -8.01 1.73
C ASN A 195 12.72 -7.72 1.84
N ALA A 196 12.28 -6.47 1.66
CA ALA A 196 10.86 -6.16 1.55
C ALA A 196 10.28 -6.51 0.17
N LEU A 197 11.11 -6.61 -0.88
CA LEU A 197 10.69 -7.06 -2.21
C LEU A 197 10.49 -8.58 -2.24
N PHE A 198 9.82 -9.06 -3.29
CA PHE A 198 9.86 -10.48 -3.62
C PHE A 198 11.28 -10.86 -4.10
N PRO A 199 11.80 -12.06 -3.78
CA PRO A 199 13.14 -12.50 -4.17
C PRO A 199 13.44 -12.33 -5.67
N GLU A 200 12.46 -12.54 -6.53
CA GLU A 200 12.56 -12.42 -7.99
C GLU A 200 12.74 -10.96 -8.46
N LEU A 201 12.45 -9.98 -7.59
CA LEU A 201 12.62 -8.55 -7.85
C LEU A 201 13.89 -7.98 -7.22
N TRP A 202 14.73 -8.82 -6.60
CA TRP A 202 15.99 -8.36 -6.03
C TRP A 202 16.88 -7.76 -7.12
N GLN A 203 17.42 -6.58 -6.82
CA GLN A 203 18.10 -5.75 -7.80
C GLN A 203 19.60 -6.05 -7.79
N TYR A 204 20.04 -6.97 -8.65
CA TYR A 204 21.46 -7.27 -8.82
C TYR A 204 22.06 -6.50 -10.01
N GLU A 205 23.28 -6.00 -9.83
CA GLU A 205 24.04 -5.36 -10.90
C GLU A 205 25.47 -5.92 -10.93
N GLN A 206 25.90 -6.39 -12.10
CA GLN A 206 27.25 -6.88 -12.31
C GLN A 206 28.19 -5.71 -12.65
N LYS A 207 29.31 -5.63 -11.95
CA LYS A 207 30.39 -4.67 -12.20
C LYS A 207 31.40 -5.22 -13.22
N GLU A 208 32.19 -4.31 -13.81
CA GLU A 208 33.21 -4.64 -14.81
C GLU A 208 34.30 -5.59 -14.28
N ASP A 209 34.54 -5.59 -12.97
CA ASP A 209 35.48 -6.48 -12.27
C ASP A 209 34.93 -7.89 -12.01
N GLY A 210 33.69 -8.17 -12.45
CA GLY A 210 33.00 -9.44 -12.25
C GLY A 210 32.31 -9.57 -10.89
N THR A 211 32.38 -8.57 -10.02
CA THR A 211 31.65 -8.56 -8.74
C THR A 211 30.21 -8.10 -8.91
N TYR A 212 29.35 -8.45 -7.95
CA TYR A 212 27.95 -8.03 -7.95
C TYR A 212 27.68 -6.95 -6.92
N THR A 213 26.72 -6.08 -7.20
CA THR A 213 26.12 -5.13 -6.25
C THR A 213 24.66 -5.49 -6.05
N LEU A 214 24.22 -5.53 -4.80
CA LEU A 214 22.81 -5.72 -4.45
C LEU A 214 22.19 -4.38 -4.07
N GLY A 215 21.11 -4.05 -4.76
CA GLY A 215 20.35 -2.82 -4.62
C GLY A 215 20.86 -1.71 -5.52
N LYS A 216 19.93 -0.82 -5.87
CA LYS A 216 20.15 0.42 -6.61
C LYS A 216 19.54 1.57 -5.84
N VAL A 217 19.91 2.80 -6.17
CA VAL A 217 19.27 3.98 -5.60
C VAL A 217 17.83 4.04 -6.08
N MET A 218 16.89 4.02 -5.14
CA MET A 218 15.45 3.96 -5.42
C MET A 218 14.86 5.36 -5.49
N ASP A 219 15.03 6.00 -6.63
CA ASP A 219 14.35 7.25 -6.97
C ASP A 219 12.93 6.99 -7.52
N LYS A 220 12.14 8.05 -7.71
CA LYS A 220 10.75 7.94 -8.23
C LYS A 220 10.66 7.14 -9.54
N LYS A 221 11.63 7.31 -10.45
CA LYS A 221 11.65 6.62 -11.74
C LYS A 221 11.94 5.13 -11.57
N THR A 222 12.91 4.79 -10.72
CA THR A 222 13.34 3.41 -10.46
C THR A 222 12.26 2.63 -9.71
N VAL A 223 11.60 3.25 -8.72
CA VAL A 223 10.41 2.67 -8.06
C VAL A 223 9.29 2.44 -9.07
N GLY A 224 9.02 3.40 -9.96
CA GLY A 224 8.03 3.21 -11.04
C GLY A 224 8.32 2.02 -11.94
N LYS A 225 9.59 1.81 -12.32
CA LYS A 225 10.02 0.63 -13.10
C LYS A 225 9.89 -0.67 -12.30
N LEU A 226 10.22 -0.66 -11.01
CA LEU A 226 10.09 -1.81 -10.12
C LEU A 226 8.63 -2.26 -9.99
N VAL A 227 7.70 -1.31 -9.85
CA VAL A 227 6.26 -1.60 -9.79
C VAL A 227 5.77 -2.19 -11.11
N ASP A 228 6.23 -1.66 -12.25
CA ASP A 228 5.90 -2.21 -13.57
C ASP A 228 6.43 -3.65 -13.74
N GLN A 229 7.69 -3.90 -13.34
CA GLN A 229 8.28 -5.25 -13.35
C GLN A 229 7.49 -6.23 -12.47
N CYS A 230 7.10 -5.82 -11.25
CA CYS A 230 6.27 -6.63 -10.37
C CYS A 230 4.92 -6.95 -11.01
N PHE A 231 4.30 -5.96 -11.64
CA PHE A 231 3.02 -6.16 -12.32
C PHE A 231 3.12 -7.19 -13.45
N GLN A 232 4.16 -7.10 -14.28
CA GLN A 232 4.35 -8.04 -15.41
C GLN A 232 4.62 -9.47 -14.94
N LEU A 233 5.34 -9.64 -13.82
CA LEU A 233 5.69 -10.96 -13.30
C LEU A 233 4.57 -11.62 -12.49
N PHE A 234 3.83 -10.83 -11.72
CA PHE A 234 2.96 -11.35 -10.66
C PHE A 234 1.51 -10.87 -10.74
N GLY A 235 1.19 -9.89 -11.57
CA GLY A 235 -0.15 -9.30 -11.68
C GLY A 235 -0.52 -8.39 -10.52
N ASN A 236 -1.83 -8.10 -10.40
CA ASN A 236 -2.35 -7.05 -9.52
C ASN A 236 -2.12 -7.29 -8.02
N GLU A 237 -2.43 -8.49 -7.54
CA GLU A 237 -2.50 -8.79 -6.10
C GLU A 237 -1.16 -8.61 -5.41
N LYS A 238 -0.12 -9.29 -5.92
CA LYS A 238 1.25 -9.15 -5.41
C LYS A 238 1.81 -7.74 -5.62
N THR A 239 1.40 -7.05 -6.69
CA THR A 239 1.84 -5.66 -6.91
C THR A 239 1.23 -4.70 -5.89
N ALA A 240 -0.03 -4.90 -5.49
CA ALA A 240 -0.65 -4.14 -4.41
C ALA A 240 0.07 -4.41 -3.07
N GLU A 241 0.40 -5.67 -2.78
CA GLU A 241 1.18 -6.03 -1.59
C GLU A 241 2.56 -5.36 -1.59
N LEU A 242 3.27 -5.40 -2.72
CA LEU A 242 4.56 -4.74 -2.88
C LEU A 242 4.45 -3.23 -2.61
N LEU A 243 3.43 -2.58 -3.17
CA LEU A 243 3.19 -1.15 -2.99
C LEU A 243 2.97 -0.78 -1.51
N ASP A 244 2.25 -1.63 -0.76
CA ASP A 244 2.04 -1.44 0.67
C ASP A 244 3.31 -1.62 1.50
N ARG A 245 4.17 -2.58 1.13
CA ARG A 245 5.49 -2.76 1.75
C ARG A 245 6.40 -1.56 1.48
N ILE A 246 6.46 -1.09 0.24
CA ILE A 246 7.26 0.10 -0.14
C ILE A 246 6.74 1.35 0.57
N LYS A 247 5.43 1.56 0.63
CA LYS A 247 4.80 2.67 1.37
C LYS A 247 5.22 2.65 2.85
N SER A 248 5.10 1.49 3.50
CA SER A 248 5.39 1.34 4.92
C SER A 248 6.87 1.57 5.23
N LEU A 249 7.77 1.05 4.38
CA LEU A 249 9.19 1.35 4.47
C LEU A 249 9.48 2.83 4.23
N GLY A 250 8.91 3.40 3.17
CA GLY A 250 9.08 4.81 2.82
C GLY A 250 8.76 5.72 4.00
N TYR A 251 7.61 5.55 4.64
CA TYR A 251 7.26 6.36 5.82
C TYR A 251 8.12 6.09 7.05
N SER A 252 8.66 4.88 7.22
CA SER A 252 9.48 4.54 8.40
C SER A 252 10.88 5.17 8.36
N PHE A 253 11.39 5.47 7.16
CA PHE A 253 12.75 5.98 6.94
C PHE A 253 12.79 7.38 6.32
N ALA A 254 11.64 8.04 6.16
CA ALA A 254 11.52 9.42 5.67
C ALA A 254 11.80 10.46 6.76
#